data_AF-Q2K2B8-F1
#
_entry.id   AF-Q2K2B8-F1
#
_cell.length_a   1.000
_cell.length_b   1.000
_cell.length_c   1.000
_cell.angle_alpha   90.00
_cell.angle_beta   90.00
_cell.angle_gamma   90.00
#
_symmetry.space_group_name_H-M   'P 1'
#
loop_
_entity.id
_entity.type
_entity.pdbx_description
1 polymer ?
#
loop_
_entity_poly.entity_id
_entity_poly.type
_entity_poly.pdbx_seq_one_letter_code
_entity_poly.pdbx_strand_id
1 'polypeptide(L)'
;MNAAGPWVANVISDVVGLKTNDRIRLVQGSHIVVNRLYDHDRCYIFQNPDGRIFFAIPYEDDFTLVGTTDRDYDAAPENVAASSEEIDYLVQAVSSYLARM
;
A
#
# COMPACT_ATOMS: atom_id res chain seq x y z
N MET A 1 8.71 4.01 -26.03
CA MET A 1 8.81 4.07 -24.56
C MET A 1 7.93 2.98 -23.99
N ASN A 2 8.43 2.12 -23.09
CA ASN A 2 7.61 1.15 -22.34
C ASN A 2 7.40 1.70 -20.92
N ALA A 3 6.15 1.93 -20.53
CA ALA A 3 5.75 2.52 -19.26
C ALA A 3 4.62 1.69 -18.59
N ALA A 4 4.63 0.37 -18.78
CA ALA A 4 3.56 -0.52 -18.36
C ALA A 4 3.56 -0.89 -16.86
N GLY A 5 4.29 -0.17 -16.02
CA GLY A 5 4.30 -0.38 -14.56
C GLY A 5 4.60 -1.85 -14.18
N PRO A 6 3.76 -2.51 -13.35
CA PRO A 6 3.94 -3.92 -12.94
C PRO A 6 4.13 -4.90 -14.10
N TRP A 7 3.61 -4.60 -15.29
CA TRP A 7 3.66 -5.46 -16.48
C TRP A 7 4.84 -5.15 -17.42
N VAL A 8 5.81 -4.31 -17.02
CA VAL A 8 6.89 -3.88 -17.91
C VAL A 8 7.70 -5.06 -18.47
N ALA A 9 7.90 -6.12 -17.68
CA ALA A 9 8.56 -7.36 -18.11
C ALA A 9 7.70 -8.14 -19.11
N ASN A 10 6.40 -8.29 -18.85
CA ASN A 10 5.46 -8.96 -19.77
C ASN A 10 5.38 -8.27 -21.13
N VAL A 11 5.41 -6.93 -21.17
CA VAL A 11 5.42 -6.21 -22.45
C VAL A 11 6.69 -6.53 -23.25
N ILE A 12 7.85 -6.62 -22.59
CA ILE A 12 9.11 -6.95 -23.25
C ILE A 12 9.09 -8.39 -23.79
N SER A 13 8.64 -9.35 -22.98
CA SER A 13 8.63 -10.77 -23.35
C SER A 13 7.53 -11.13 -24.33
N ASP A 14 6.29 -10.73 -24.06
CA ASP A 14 5.09 -11.31 -24.68
C ASP A 14 4.61 -10.47 -25.87
N VAL A 15 4.87 -9.16 -25.87
CA VAL A 15 4.45 -8.25 -26.95
C VAL A 15 5.60 -7.97 -27.91
N VAL A 16 6.79 -7.66 -27.39
CA VAL A 16 7.96 -7.33 -28.23
C VAL A 16 8.75 -8.59 -28.62
N GLY A 17 8.64 -9.68 -27.84
CA GLY A 17 9.34 -10.94 -28.12
C GLY A 17 10.83 -10.94 -27.77
N LEU A 18 11.27 -10.01 -26.90
CA LEU A 18 12.66 -9.92 -26.47
C LEU A 18 12.86 -10.66 -25.16
N LYS A 19 13.99 -11.37 -25.05
CA LYS A 19 14.42 -11.93 -23.77
C LYS A 19 15.01 -10.81 -22.91
N THR A 20 14.50 -10.66 -21.70
CA THR A 20 15.10 -9.80 -20.68
C THR A 20 15.50 -10.65 -19.47
N ASN A 21 16.66 -10.32 -18.87
CA ASN A 21 17.10 -10.88 -17.60
C ASN A 21 16.66 -10.01 -16.41
N ASP A 22 16.03 -8.87 -16.67
CA ASP A 22 15.60 -7.95 -15.62
C ASP A 22 14.40 -8.54 -14.89
N ARG A 23 14.57 -8.70 -13.57
CA ARG A 23 13.52 -9.19 -12.68
C ARG A 23 12.86 -8.03 -11.97
N ILE A 24 11.54 -7.94 -12.07
CA ILE A 24 10.73 -7.02 -11.29
C ILE A 24 10.39 -7.72 -9.98
N ARG A 25 10.61 -7.03 -8.86
CA ARG A 25 10.03 -7.42 -7.57
C ARG A 25 8.75 -6.61 -7.39
N LEU A 26 7.63 -7.31 -7.38
CA LEU A 26 6.35 -6.70 -7.05
C LEU A 26 6.21 -6.66 -5.52
N VAL A 27 5.87 -5.49 -5.01
CA VAL A 27 5.62 -5.26 -3.59
C VAL A 27 4.20 -4.71 -3.46
N GLN A 28 3.34 -5.47 -2.79
CA GLN A 28 1.98 -5.06 -2.47
C GLN A 28 2.01 -4.09 -1.28
N GLY A 29 1.23 -3.01 -1.43
CA GLY A 29 0.93 -2.07 -0.37
C GLY A 29 -0.57 -1.78 -0.33
N SER A 30 -1.15 -1.84 0.85
CA SER A 30 -2.58 -1.68 1.12
C SER A 30 -2.83 -0.45 1.99
N HIS A 31 -4.01 0.12 1.85
CA HIS A 31 -4.53 1.18 2.72
C HIS A 31 -5.91 0.79 3.22
N ILE A 32 -6.28 1.28 4.41
CA ILE A 32 -7.67 1.24 4.90
C ILE A 32 -8.23 2.66 4.98
N VAL A 33 -9.53 2.79 4.77
CA VAL A 33 -10.27 4.03 4.95
C VAL A 33 -11.20 3.86 6.13
N VAL A 34 -11.09 4.76 7.10
CA VAL A 34 -11.91 4.77 8.32
C VAL A 34 -12.53 6.15 8.52
N ASN A 35 -13.55 6.25 9.38
CA ASN A 35 -14.09 7.54 9.80
C ASN A 35 -12.97 8.45 10.32
N ARG A 36 -13.13 9.76 10.12
CA ARG A 36 -12.18 10.78 10.53
C ARG A 36 -11.70 10.58 11.98
N LEU A 37 -10.39 10.45 12.14
CA LEU A 37 -9.77 10.17 13.44
C LEU A 37 -9.42 11.44 14.24
N TYR A 38 -9.36 12.61 13.59
CA TYR A 38 -8.96 13.90 14.18
C TYR A 38 -9.50 15.11 13.38
N ASP A 39 -9.66 16.26 14.04
CA ASP A 39 -10.46 17.40 13.54
C ASP A 39 -9.67 18.46 12.73
N HIS A 40 -8.44 18.16 12.32
CA HIS A 40 -7.62 19.05 11.46
C HIS A 40 -7.32 18.43 10.11
N ASP A 41 -6.71 19.23 9.23
CA ASP A 41 -6.38 18.92 7.82
C ASP A 41 -4.94 18.41 7.61
N ARG A 42 -4.13 18.37 8.67
CA ARG A 42 -2.75 17.88 8.61
C ARG A 42 -2.67 16.37 8.65
N CYS A 43 -1.70 15.80 7.94
CA CYS A 43 -1.36 14.37 8.04
C CYS A 43 -0.42 14.09 9.21
N TYR A 44 -0.45 12.84 9.68
CA TYR A 44 0.52 12.30 10.61
C TYR A 44 1.40 11.24 9.94
N ILE A 45 2.61 11.12 10.46
CA ILE A 45 3.56 10.02 10.19
C ILE A 45 3.92 9.39 11.53
N PHE A 46 3.85 8.06 11.60
CA PHE A 46 4.16 7.28 12.80
C PHE A 46 5.22 6.23 12.49
N GLN A 47 5.97 5.80 13.50
CA GLN A 47 7.01 4.76 13.37
C GLN A 47 6.56 3.48 14.09
N ASN A 48 6.23 2.43 13.34
CA ASN A 48 5.84 1.15 13.89
C ASN A 48 7.02 0.43 14.56
N PRO A 49 6.76 -0.51 15.50
CA PRO A 49 7.80 -1.29 16.17
C PRO A 49 8.69 -2.12 15.25
N ASP A 50 8.21 -2.43 14.04
CA ASP A 50 8.96 -3.14 12.99
C ASP A 50 9.94 -2.23 12.21
N GLY A 51 10.06 -0.96 12.60
CA GLY A 51 10.94 0.04 11.99
C GLY A 51 10.35 0.70 10.74
N ARG A 52 9.11 0.37 10.36
CA ARG A 52 8.43 0.98 9.21
C ARG A 52 7.65 2.22 9.64
N ILE A 53 7.27 3.02 8.66
CA ILE A 53 6.37 4.16 8.87
C ILE A 53 4.99 3.88 8.27
N PHE A 54 3.97 4.46 8.87
CA PHE A 54 2.66 4.59 8.25
C PHE A 54 2.15 6.03 8.41
N PHE A 55 1.24 6.41 7.52
CA PHE A 55 0.57 7.68 7.49
C PHE A 55 -0.87 7.52 7.95
N ALA A 56 -1.38 8.55 8.62
CA ALA A 56 -2.80 8.81 8.74
C ALA A 56 -3.06 10.15 8.03
N ILE A 57 -3.89 10.15 6.99
CA ILE A 57 -4.09 11.30 6.10
C ILE A 57 -5.60 11.64 6.08
N PRO A 58 -6.01 12.90 6.32
CA PRO A 58 -7.40 13.30 6.08
C PRO A 58 -7.79 13.00 4.63
N TYR A 59 -8.95 12.37 4.45
CA TYR A 59 -9.38 11.85 3.16
C TYR A 59 -10.87 12.09 2.96
N GLU A 60 -11.27 12.58 1.78
CA GLU A 60 -12.67 12.78 1.38
C GLU A 60 -13.56 13.37 2.51
N ASP A 61 -13.15 14.54 3.04
CA ASP A 61 -13.77 15.36 4.11
C ASP A 61 -13.98 14.68 5.49
N ASP A 62 -14.57 13.50 5.52
CA ASP A 62 -15.07 12.78 6.69
C ASP A 62 -14.29 11.49 7.00
N PHE A 63 -13.19 11.22 6.29
CA PHE A 63 -12.41 10.00 6.45
C PHE A 63 -10.94 10.25 6.79
N THR A 64 -10.28 9.17 7.17
CA THR A 64 -8.83 9.09 7.29
C THR A 64 -8.33 7.88 6.52
N LEU A 65 -7.41 8.10 5.59
CA LEU A 65 -6.68 7.07 4.87
C LEU A 65 -5.47 6.66 5.71
N VAL A 66 -5.37 5.37 6.04
CA VAL A 66 -4.27 4.81 6.85
C VAL A 66 -3.49 3.82 6.00
N GLY A 67 -2.17 3.97 5.94
CA GLY A 67 -1.32 3.08 5.16
C GLY A 67 0.17 3.46 5.15
N THR A 68 1.05 2.68 4.54
CA THR A 68 0.79 1.45 3.77
C THR A 68 1.47 0.23 4.40
N THR A 69 1.11 -0.95 3.91
CA THR A 69 1.87 -2.20 4.07
C THR A 69 2.92 -2.37 2.95
N ASP A 70 3.76 -3.40 3.08
CA ASP A 70 4.89 -3.74 2.18
C ASP A 70 5.06 -5.25 2.33
N ARG A 71 4.64 -5.99 1.30
CA ARG A 71 4.70 -7.45 1.23
C ARG A 71 5.12 -7.86 -0.17
N ASP A 72 5.96 -8.87 -0.27
CA ASP A 72 6.23 -9.50 -1.57
C ASP A 72 4.94 -10.02 -2.19
N TYR A 73 4.78 -9.81 -3.50
CA TYR A 73 3.57 -10.18 -4.23
C TYR A 73 3.93 -10.99 -5.48
N ASP A 74 3.55 -12.26 -5.50
CA ASP A 74 3.90 -13.19 -6.59
C ASP A 74 2.72 -13.52 -7.53
N ALA A 75 1.52 -13.00 -7.23
CA ALA A 75 0.34 -13.20 -8.05
C ALA A 75 0.23 -12.16 -9.18
N ALA A 76 -0.76 -12.32 -10.06
CA ALA A 76 -0.97 -11.38 -11.15
C ALA A 76 -1.36 -9.98 -10.60
N PRO A 77 -0.76 -8.87 -11.09
CA PRO A 77 -1.00 -7.53 -10.54
C PRO A 77 -2.46 -7.10 -10.55
N GLU A 78 -3.26 -7.56 -11.52
CA GLU A 78 -4.70 -7.29 -11.63
C GLU A 78 -5.55 -7.93 -10.53
N ASN A 79 -5.01 -8.91 -9.80
CA ASN A 79 -5.72 -9.60 -8.71
C ASN A 79 -5.38 -9.05 -7.33
N VAL A 80 -4.61 -7.96 -7.24
CA VAL A 80 -4.14 -7.42 -5.97
C VAL A 80 -5.33 -6.95 -5.11
N ALA A 81 -5.35 -7.39 -3.85
CA ALA A 81 -6.36 -7.02 -2.88
C ALA A 81 -5.75 -7.07 -1.47
N ALA A 82 -6.17 -6.14 -0.61
CA ALA A 82 -5.72 -6.09 0.78
C ALA A 82 -6.04 -7.41 1.50
N SER A 83 -5.03 -8.03 2.11
CA SER A 83 -5.23 -9.23 2.93
C SER A 83 -5.79 -8.87 4.30
N SER A 84 -6.44 -9.83 4.96
CA SER A 84 -6.87 -9.64 6.36
C SER A 84 -5.70 -9.28 7.28
N GLU A 85 -4.51 -9.84 7.05
CA GLU A 85 -3.33 -9.51 7.87
C GLU A 85 -2.85 -8.07 7.64
N GLU A 86 -2.95 -7.54 6.41
CA GLU A 86 -2.63 -6.15 6.14
C GLU A 86 -3.63 -5.19 6.79
N ILE A 87 -4.91 -5.54 6.76
CA ILE A 87 -5.97 -4.78 7.45
C ILE A 87 -5.69 -4.79 8.96
N ASP A 88 -5.48 -5.95 9.56
CA ASP A 88 -5.19 -6.09 10.98
C ASP A 88 -3.93 -5.33 11.39
N TYR A 89 -2.88 -5.38 10.56
CA TYR A 89 -1.65 -4.61 10.76
C TYR A 89 -1.92 -3.11 10.83
N LEU A 90 -2.67 -2.57 9.87
CA LEU A 90 -2.97 -1.13 9.81
C LEU A 90 -3.89 -0.68 10.95
N VAL A 91 -4.87 -1.52 11.33
CA VAL A 91 -5.76 -1.28 12.47
C VAL A 91 -4.96 -1.23 13.78
N GLN A 92 -4.10 -2.22 14.02
CA GLN A 92 -3.26 -2.26 15.21
C GLN A 92 -2.29 -1.08 15.26
N ALA A 93 -1.66 -0.75 14.12
CA ALA A 93 -0.72 0.35 14.02
C ALA A 93 -1.36 1.67 14.43
N VAL A 94 -2.50 2.05 13.84
CA VAL A 94 -3.15 3.33 14.17
C VAL A 94 -3.81 3.33 15.55
N SER A 95 -4.36 2.19 16.00
CA SER A 95 -4.91 2.04 17.36
C SER A 95 -3.85 2.25 18.46
N SER A 96 -2.58 1.97 18.17
CA SER A 96 -1.49 2.17 19.13
C SER A 96 -1.14 3.65 19.38
N TYR A 97 -1.54 4.56 18.47
CA TYR A 97 -1.25 5.99 18.56
C TYR A 97 -2.47 6.87 18.79
N LEU A 98 -3.64 6.48 18.27
CA LEU A 98 -4.85 7.29 18.31
C LEU A 98 -5.93 6.62 19.18
N ALA A 99 -6.50 7.40 20.09
CA ALA A 99 -7.46 6.91 21.09
C ALA A 99 -8.87 6.63 20.53
N ARG A 100 -9.14 7.00 19.28
CA ARG A 100 -10.41 6.73 18.58
C ARG A 100 -10.12 5.77 17.44
N MET A 101 -10.63 4.55 17.54
CA MET A 101 -10.78 3.61 16.43
C MET A 101 -12.01 2.74 16.63
#